data_AF-T1A011-F1
#
_entry.id   AF-T1A011-F1
#
_cell.length_a   1.000
_cell.length_b   1.000
_cell.length_c   1.000
_cell.angle_alpha   90.00
_cell.angle_beta   90.00
_cell.angle_gamma   90.00
#
_symmetry.space_group_name_H-M   'P 1'
#
loop_
_entity.id
_entity.type
_entity.pdbx_description
1 polymer ?
#
loop_
_entity_poly.entity_id
_entity_poly.type
_entity_poly.pdbx_seq_one_letter_code
_entity_poly.pdbx_strand_id
1 'polypeptide(L)'
;VRLREEYARRGVSFYLHVDAAFGGYGAALFRDESGRFLAYEELQGRMAELGLDRWGKDLPSRTVWAAYRALSDVDSVTIDPHKMGYVPYSAGGIALRDRRILGLVSYSAAYVFDAANPLDMNLGSVILEGSKAGATAAAVWAAHRLVPLDIRGYGQIVARSIGGAYHFIKTLESMHEFVAGGQKIVCEPLLAQPDFNVVCMAYNFKGNSSLRKMNRLNEAIYHESSYESGPLYNDEWITSHTVLDKEIYGDAPKSFLDRLGIGPKEWDRIGSVNVLRSVVMHPWIANNSTYPERWESYLSIVKKDIDRIVSHSRGRAGKDGRRGHGPKLRGPETT
;
A
#
# COMPACT_ATOMS: atom_id res chain seq x y z
N VAL A 1 -12.61 17.44 6.83
CA VAL A 1 -12.90 18.87 6.55
C VAL A 1 -14.34 19.25 6.89
N ARG A 2 -15.37 18.78 6.15
CA ARG A 2 -16.79 19.13 6.41
C ARG A 2 -17.23 18.94 7.87
N LEU A 3 -16.85 17.82 8.50
CA LEU A 3 -17.13 17.57 9.91
C LEU A 3 -16.51 18.63 10.84
N ARG A 4 -15.27 19.05 10.58
CA ARG A 4 -14.60 20.11 11.33
C ARG A 4 -15.37 21.43 11.23
N GLU A 5 -15.84 21.77 10.04
CA GLU A 5 -16.63 22.99 9.80
C GLU A 5 -17.99 22.95 10.51
N GLU A 6 -18.66 21.79 10.49
CA GLU A 6 -19.92 21.58 11.20
C GLU A 6 -19.75 21.78 12.71
N TYR A 7 -18.76 21.12 13.31
CA TYR A 7 -18.49 21.24 14.75
C TYR A 7 -17.97 22.63 15.13
N ALA A 8 -17.23 23.32 14.24
CA ALA A 8 -16.73 24.66 14.50
C ALA A 8 -17.88 25.65 14.71
N ARG A 9 -19.00 25.50 13.97
CA ARG A 9 -20.23 26.28 14.18
C ARG A 9 -20.88 26.02 15.55
N ARG A 10 -20.53 24.92 16.20
CA ARG A 10 -21.00 24.52 17.53
C ARG A 10 -19.96 24.80 18.63
N GLY A 11 -18.90 25.55 18.31
CA GLY A 11 -17.84 25.92 19.25
C GLY A 11 -16.75 24.85 19.45
N VAL A 12 -16.69 23.81 18.63
CA VAL A 12 -15.68 22.74 18.71
C VAL A 12 -14.87 22.67 17.43
N SER A 13 -13.54 22.77 17.52
CA SER A 13 -12.66 22.58 16.38
C SER A 13 -11.55 21.59 16.72
N PHE A 14 -10.85 21.10 15.70
CA PHE A 14 -9.73 20.20 15.85
C PHE A 14 -8.69 20.45 14.77
N TYR A 15 -7.42 20.26 15.14
CA TYR A 15 -6.32 20.24 14.19
C TYR A 15 -6.47 19.03 13.28
N LEU A 16 -6.29 19.21 11.98
CA LEU A 16 -6.37 18.16 10.98
C LEU A 16 -5.01 17.95 10.34
N HIS A 17 -4.34 16.89 10.77
CA HIS A 17 -3.16 16.35 10.09
C HIS A 17 -3.61 15.28 9.08
N VAL A 18 -2.98 15.26 7.91
CA VAL A 18 -3.09 14.14 6.97
C VAL A 18 -1.76 13.42 6.89
N ASP A 19 -1.75 12.15 7.29
CA ASP A 19 -0.66 11.25 6.95
C ASP A 19 -0.79 10.84 5.47
N ALA A 20 -0.06 11.55 4.62
CA ALA A 20 0.13 11.19 3.23
C ALA A 20 1.57 10.71 2.99
N ALA A 21 2.22 10.07 3.98
CA ALA A 21 3.60 9.63 3.85
C ALA A 21 3.77 8.78 2.59
N PHE A 22 2.84 7.85 2.35
CA PHE A 22 2.82 7.04 1.13
C PHE A 22 2.11 7.71 -0.05
N GLY A 23 0.92 8.29 0.16
CA GLY A 23 0.07 8.83 -0.92
C GLY A 23 0.38 10.27 -1.37
N GLY A 24 1.28 11.00 -0.71
CA GLY A 24 1.42 12.45 -0.89
C GLY A 24 1.84 12.86 -2.31
N TYR A 25 2.73 12.09 -2.94
CA TYR A 25 3.11 12.30 -4.34
C TYR A 25 1.95 12.05 -5.32
N GLY A 26 0.90 11.35 -4.90
CA GLY A 26 -0.33 11.21 -5.67
C GLY A 26 -1.05 12.53 -5.94
N ALA A 27 -0.79 13.58 -5.14
CA ALA A 27 -1.32 14.91 -5.38
C ALA A 27 -0.89 15.50 -6.74
N ALA A 28 0.25 15.06 -7.29
CA ALA A 28 0.74 15.49 -8.60
C ALA A 28 -0.21 15.10 -9.75
N LEU A 29 -0.92 13.97 -9.63
CA LEU A 29 -1.89 13.52 -10.64
C LEU A 29 -3.02 14.53 -10.87
N PHE A 30 -3.39 15.27 -9.82
CA PHE A 30 -4.54 16.17 -9.83
C PHE A 30 -4.18 17.61 -10.20
N ARG A 31 -2.93 17.88 -10.59
CA ARG A 31 -2.43 19.24 -10.87
C ARG A 31 -1.97 19.39 -12.31
N ASP A 32 -2.34 20.50 -12.90
CA ASP A 32 -1.79 20.93 -14.18
C ASP A 32 -0.41 21.58 -14.01
N GLU A 33 0.15 21.97 -15.14
CA GLU A 33 1.49 22.56 -15.29
C GLU A 33 1.67 23.88 -14.55
N SER A 34 0.57 24.57 -14.24
CA SER A 34 0.56 25.81 -13.46
C SER A 34 0.40 25.55 -11.95
N GLY A 35 0.25 24.28 -11.56
CA GLY A 35 -0.02 23.85 -10.19
C GLY A 35 -1.51 23.96 -9.80
N ARG A 36 -2.39 24.33 -10.74
CA ARG A 36 -3.84 24.41 -10.50
C ARG A 36 -4.39 22.99 -10.38
N PHE A 37 -5.25 22.81 -9.38
CA PHE A 37 -5.94 21.54 -9.17
C PHE A 37 -7.10 21.39 -10.17
N LEU A 38 -7.06 20.32 -10.96
CA LEU A 38 -8.01 20.04 -12.04
C LEU A 38 -9.40 19.63 -11.51
N ALA A 39 -10.46 20.11 -12.15
CA ALA A 39 -11.80 19.54 -11.96
C ALA A 39 -11.80 18.06 -12.36
N TYR A 40 -12.74 17.26 -11.85
CA TYR A 40 -12.73 15.81 -12.09
C TYR A 40 -12.84 15.48 -13.58
N GLU A 41 -13.71 16.18 -14.30
CA GLU A 41 -13.93 16.00 -15.73
C GLU A 41 -12.72 16.44 -16.56
N GLU A 42 -12.07 17.55 -16.16
CA GLU A 42 -10.81 17.99 -16.76
C GLU A 42 -9.69 16.95 -16.55
N LEU A 43 -9.57 16.41 -15.33
CA LEU A 43 -8.61 15.36 -15.01
C LEU A 43 -8.79 14.14 -15.91
N GLN A 44 -10.02 13.64 -16.05
CA GLN A 44 -10.31 12.49 -16.90
C GLN A 44 -9.93 12.76 -18.37
N GLY A 45 -10.22 13.97 -18.88
CA GLY A 45 -9.78 14.40 -20.20
C GLY A 45 -8.25 14.39 -20.36
N ARG A 46 -7.52 15.00 -19.42
CA ARG A 46 -6.04 15.02 -19.42
C ARG A 46 -5.44 13.61 -19.30
N MET A 47 -6.05 12.73 -18.52
CA MET A 47 -5.62 11.33 -18.41
C MET A 47 -5.80 10.61 -19.74
N ALA A 48 -6.91 10.81 -20.45
CA ALA A 48 -7.14 10.22 -21.77
C ALA A 48 -6.12 10.74 -22.82
N GLU A 49 -5.83 12.04 -22.84
CA GLU A 49 -4.80 12.63 -23.72
C GLU A 49 -3.42 12.01 -23.51
N LEU A 50 -3.09 11.67 -22.26
CA LEU A 50 -1.83 11.02 -21.88
C LEU A 50 -1.88 9.48 -22.02
N GLY A 51 -3.02 8.93 -22.45
CA GLY A 51 -3.28 7.49 -22.54
C GLY A 51 -3.18 6.78 -21.19
N LEU A 52 -3.60 7.43 -20.10
CA LEU A 52 -3.61 6.92 -18.73
C LEU A 52 -4.99 6.35 -18.31
N ASP A 53 -6.01 6.53 -19.13
CA ASP A 53 -7.39 6.05 -18.95
C ASP A 53 -7.60 4.59 -19.37
N ARG A 54 -6.63 4.01 -20.09
CA ARG A 54 -6.67 2.62 -20.58
C ARG A 54 -6.86 1.56 -19.49
N TRP A 55 -6.67 1.94 -18.22
CA TRP A 55 -6.78 1.08 -17.05
C TRP A 55 -8.15 1.13 -16.38
N GLY A 56 -9.03 2.06 -16.75
CA GLY A 56 -10.35 2.21 -16.13
C GLY A 56 -10.84 3.65 -16.19
N LYS A 57 -12.05 3.86 -16.71
CA LYS A 57 -12.61 5.19 -16.99
C LYS A 57 -12.92 6.04 -15.75
N ASP A 58 -12.92 5.44 -14.57
CA ASP A 58 -13.25 6.09 -13.29
C ASP A 58 -12.10 6.02 -12.27
N LEU A 59 -10.86 5.84 -12.75
CA LEU A 59 -9.66 5.88 -11.90
C LEU A 59 -8.94 7.21 -12.06
N PRO A 60 -8.52 7.87 -10.97
CA PRO A 60 -8.91 7.60 -9.59
C PRO A 60 -10.39 7.93 -9.35
N SER A 61 -11.02 7.29 -8.35
CA SER A 61 -12.43 7.51 -8.05
C SER A 61 -12.74 8.95 -7.64
N ARG A 62 -13.99 9.40 -7.80
CA ARG A 62 -14.44 10.73 -7.32
C ARG A 62 -14.19 10.93 -5.82
N THR A 63 -14.28 9.87 -5.02
CA THR A 63 -13.98 9.91 -3.58
C THR A 63 -12.49 10.20 -3.34
N VAL A 64 -11.59 9.51 -4.05
CA VAL A 64 -10.15 9.77 -3.97
C VAL A 64 -9.83 11.18 -4.46
N TRP A 65 -10.40 11.60 -5.60
CA TRP A 65 -10.25 12.97 -6.10
C TRP A 65 -10.68 14.02 -5.06
N ALA A 66 -11.83 13.83 -4.40
CA ALA A 66 -12.33 14.74 -3.40
C ALA A 66 -11.43 14.78 -2.15
N ALA A 67 -10.84 13.64 -1.76
CA ALA A 67 -9.88 13.57 -0.66
C ALA A 67 -8.60 14.35 -0.98
N TYR A 68 -8.03 14.21 -2.19
CA TYR A 68 -6.87 15.01 -2.62
C TYR A 68 -7.20 16.49 -2.75
N ARG A 69 -8.41 16.85 -3.19
CA ARG A 69 -8.86 18.25 -3.25
C ARG A 69 -8.86 18.89 -1.87
N ALA A 70 -9.29 18.15 -0.85
CA ALA A 70 -9.38 18.62 0.52
C ALA A 70 -8.02 18.81 1.22
N LEU A 71 -6.89 18.38 0.62
CA LEU A 71 -5.56 18.56 1.20
C LEU A 71 -5.18 20.04 1.38
N SER A 72 -5.74 20.97 0.59
CA SER A 72 -5.50 22.42 0.80
C SER A 72 -6.18 22.97 2.06
N ASP A 73 -7.10 22.21 2.64
CA ASP A 73 -7.91 22.64 3.79
C ASP A 73 -7.40 22.05 5.11
N VAL A 74 -6.41 21.16 5.10
CA VAL A 74 -5.83 20.54 6.30
C VAL A 74 -4.68 21.38 6.85
N ASP A 75 -4.34 21.19 8.13
CA ASP A 75 -3.40 22.08 8.82
C ASP A 75 -1.94 21.64 8.60
N SER A 76 -1.70 20.33 8.44
CA SER A 76 -0.42 19.78 7.97
C SER A 76 -0.57 18.46 7.24
N VAL A 77 0.44 18.13 6.44
CA VAL A 77 0.54 16.90 5.65
C VAL A 77 1.92 16.29 5.81
N THR A 78 1.99 15.01 6.18
CA THR A 78 3.24 14.22 6.06
C THR A 78 3.35 13.69 4.64
N ILE A 79 4.55 13.70 4.05
CA ILE A 79 4.84 13.17 2.71
C ILE A 79 6.27 12.65 2.65
N ASP A 80 6.47 11.42 2.17
CA ASP A 80 7.82 10.83 2.12
C ASP A 80 8.37 10.72 0.69
N PRO A 81 9.41 11.49 0.34
CA PRO A 81 10.19 11.27 -0.87
C PRO A 81 10.73 9.85 -1.02
N HIS A 82 11.10 9.17 0.06
CA HIS A 82 11.61 7.78 -0.01
C HIS A 82 10.54 6.70 -0.18
N LYS A 83 9.26 7.08 -0.25
CA LYS A 83 8.14 6.19 -0.59
C LYS A 83 7.79 6.39 -2.07
N MET A 84 6.66 7.04 -2.36
CA MET A 84 6.21 7.28 -3.73
C MET A 84 6.96 8.41 -4.45
N GLY A 85 7.95 9.03 -3.79
CA GLY A 85 8.85 9.98 -4.43
C GLY A 85 10.04 9.35 -5.15
N TYR A 86 10.28 8.04 -5.00
CA TYR A 86 11.41 7.33 -5.61
C TYR A 86 12.79 7.94 -5.30
N VAL A 87 12.91 8.65 -4.17
CA VAL A 87 14.19 9.13 -3.65
C VAL A 87 14.80 8.05 -2.74
N PRO A 88 16.12 7.83 -2.73
CA PRO A 88 16.73 6.87 -1.81
C PRO A 88 16.44 7.19 -0.33
N TYR A 89 16.34 6.15 0.49
CA TYR A 89 16.26 6.32 1.95
C TYR A 89 17.52 7.02 2.49
N SER A 90 17.42 7.86 3.53
CA SER A 90 16.19 8.32 4.21
C SER A 90 15.81 9.74 3.76
N ALA A 91 14.55 9.94 3.39
CA ALA A 91 13.95 11.22 3.03
C ALA A 91 12.45 11.24 3.36
N GLY A 92 12.11 11.88 4.48
CA GLY A 92 10.75 12.24 4.88
C GLY A 92 10.45 13.72 4.66
N GLY A 93 9.21 14.13 4.89
CA GLY A 93 8.79 15.52 4.71
C GLY A 93 7.48 15.85 5.42
N ILE A 94 7.35 17.12 5.81
CA ILE A 94 6.12 17.68 6.38
C ILE A 94 5.83 19.02 5.70
N ALA A 95 4.57 19.22 5.31
CA ALA A 95 4.07 20.50 4.81
C ALA A 95 3.10 21.08 5.84
N LEU A 96 3.28 22.35 6.19
CA LEU A 96 2.38 23.08 7.06
C LEU A 96 1.59 24.07 6.22
N ARG A 97 0.26 24.12 6.41
CA ARG A 97 -0.59 25.07 5.68
C ARG A 97 -0.26 26.51 6.03
N ASP A 98 0.03 26.74 7.31
CA ASP A 98 0.37 28.05 7.84
C ASP A 98 1.76 28.02 8.46
N ARG A 99 2.65 28.84 7.92
CA ARG A 99 4.03 29.00 8.39
C ARG A 99 4.11 29.41 9.86
N ARG A 100 3.12 30.14 10.39
CA ARG A 100 3.11 30.60 11.79
C ARG A 100 3.11 29.45 12.80
N ILE A 101 2.70 28.24 12.38
CA ILE A 101 2.78 27.01 13.18
C ILE A 101 4.23 26.73 13.61
N LEU A 102 5.23 27.10 12.80
CA LEU A 102 6.65 26.93 13.16
C LEU A 102 7.02 27.65 14.46
N GLY A 103 6.35 28.76 14.80
CA GLY A 103 6.58 29.48 16.06
C GLY A 103 6.14 28.72 17.31
N LEU A 104 5.29 27.68 17.16
CA LEU A 104 4.87 26.84 18.28
C LEU A 104 5.91 25.78 18.66
N VAL A 105 6.79 25.43 17.72
CA VAL A 105 7.83 24.41 17.88
C VAL A 105 9.24 25.01 17.86
N SER A 106 9.36 26.31 17.60
CA SER A 106 10.64 26.97 17.49
C SER A 106 11.36 27.03 18.84
N TYR A 107 12.68 26.86 18.83
CA TYR A 107 13.53 27.09 19.99
C TYR A 107 14.66 28.06 19.64
N SER A 108 15.02 28.93 20.58
CA SER A 108 16.15 29.85 20.41
C SER A 108 17.36 29.32 21.18
N ALA A 109 18.41 28.89 20.47
CA ALA A 109 19.72 28.67 21.07
C ALA A 109 20.51 29.98 21.02
N ALA A 110 20.85 30.53 22.19
CA ALA A 110 21.45 31.86 22.34
C ALA A 110 22.84 32.05 21.68
N TYR A 111 23.49 30.99 21.20
CA TYR A 111 24.89 31.00 20.76
C TYR A 111 25.11 30.79 19.26
N VAL A 112 24.05 30.64 18.46
CA VAL A 112 24.20 30.31 17.02
C VAL A 112 23.39 31.26 16.11
N PHE A 113 22.45 32.04 16.66
CA PHE A 113 21.38 32.64 15.86
C PHE A 113 21.30 34.15 16.05
N ASP A 114 21.36 34.87 14.93
CA ASP A 114 21.12 36.31 14.89
C ASP A 114 19.60 36.57 14.98
N ALA A 115 19.18 37.30 16.02
CA ALA A 115 17.78 37.63 16.28
C ALA A 115 17.12 38.47 15.17
N ALA A 116 17.92 39.03 14.26
CA ALA A 116 17.44 39.80 13.11
C ALA A 116 16.95 38.93 11.93
N ASN A 117 17.25 37.63 11.89
CA ASN A 117 16.91 36.79 10.74
C ASN A 117 15.49 36.21 10.84
N PRO A 118 14.75 36.11 9.71
CA PRO A 118 13.48 35.39 9.66
C PRO A 118 13.63 33.95 10.19
N LEU A 119 12.65 33.49 10.98
CA LEU A 119 12.65 32.17 11.65
C LEU A 119 12.99 30.96 10.75
N ASP A 120 12.75 31.03 9.44
CA ASP A 120 13.02 29.95 8.48
C ASP A 120 14.42 29.97 7.87
N MET A 121 15.13 31.10 7.94
CA MET A 121 16.53 31.15 7.53
C MET A 121 17.41 30.28 8.42
N ASN A 122 16.88 29.91 9.58
CA ASN A 122 17.51 29.01 10.52
C ASN A 122 16.67 27.74 10.71
N LEU A 123 16.63 26.92 9.66
CA LEU A 123 15.83 25.69 9.59
C LEU A 123 16.01 24.78 10.80
N GLY A 124 17.20 24.73 11.42
CA GLY A 124 17.46 23.91 12.62
C GLY A 124 16.63 24.33 13.84
N SER A 125 16.26 25.61 13.94
CA SER A 125 15.49 26.14 15.08
C SER A 125 13.99 25.88 15.02
N VAL A 126 13.47 25.37 13.89
CA VAL A 126 12.03 25.22 13.64
C VAL A 126 11.65 23.80 13.21
N ILE A 127 12.54 22.83 13.44
CA ILE A 127 12.33 21.40 13.17
C ILE A 127 12.60 20.60 14.44
N LEU A 128 12.07 19.37 14.48
CA LEU A 128 12.29 18.44 15.59
C LEU A 128 13.70 17.85 15.60
N GLU A 129 14.29 17.65 14.42
CA GLU A 129 15.63 17.10 14.25
C GLU A 129 16.74 18.15 14.41
N GLY A 130 18.01 17.73 14.32
CA GLY A 130 19.17 18.62 14.36
C GLY A 130 19.93 18.64 13.02
N SER A 131 21.22 18.28 13.09
CA SER A 131 22.06 18.10 11.90
C SER A 131 21.43 17.14 10.90
N LYS A 132 21.43 17.52 9.63
CA LYS A 132 20.84 16.72 8.54
C LYS A 132 21.61 16.92 7.24
N ALA A 133 21.66 15.89 6.41
CA ALA A 133 22.47 15.89 5.21
C ALA A 133 21.90 16.83 4.13
N GLY A 134 22.70 17.80 3.68
CA GLY A 134 22.37 18.61 2.50
C GLY A 134 22.19 17.77 1.23
N ALA A 135 22.85 16.62 1.15
CA ALA A 135 22.69 15.65 0.07
C ALA A 135 21.26 15.10 -0.04
N THR A 136 20.53 14.91 1.07
CA THR A 136 19.13 14.49 1.04
C THR A 136 18.26 15.56 0.38
N ALA A 137 18.46 16.84 0.73
CA ALA A 137 17.75 17.94 0.08
C ALA A 137 18.09 18.03 -1.40
N ALA A 138 19.36 17.83 -1.78
CA ALA A 138 19.79 17.82 -3.18
C ALA A 138 19.17 16.66 -3.97
N ALA A 139 19.05 15.46 -3.39
CA ALA A 139 18.43 14.31 -4.03
C ALA A 139 16.93 14.54 -4.29
N VAL A 140 16.20 15.04 -3.31
CA VAL A 140 14.77 15.40 -3.47
C VAL A 140 14.61 16.52 -4.50
N TRP A 141 15.45 17.55 -4.44
CA TRP A 141 15.42 18.66 -5.40
C TRP A 141 15.68 18.17 -6.82
N ALA A 142 16.71 17.34 -7.03
CA ALA A 142 17.04 16.82 -8.35
C ALA A 142 15.90 15.96 -8.92
N ALA A 143 15.27 15.12 -8.08
CA ALA A 143 14.10 14.35 -8.47
C ALA A 143 12.93 15.26 -8.89
N HIS A 144 12.60 16.30 -8.10
CA HIS A 144 11.53 17.25 -8.42
C HIS A 144 11.82 18.15 -9.62
N ARG A 145 13.10 18.38 -9.95
CA ARG A 145 13.51 19.11 -11.17
C ARG A 145 13.40 18.25 -12.42
N LEU A 146 13.79 16.99 -12.32
CA LEU A 146 13.73 16.04 -13.43
C LEU A 146 12.29 15.58 -13.71
N VAL A 147 11.52 15.35 -12.65
CA VAL A 147 10.15 14.85 -12.69
C VAL A 147 9.24 15.86 -11.98
N PRO A 148 8.52 16.71 -12.71
CA PRO A 148 7.66 17.74 -12.12
C PRO A 148 6.57 17.17 -11.20
N LEU A 149 6.17 17.94 -10.19
CA LEU A 149 5.07 17.63 -9.26
C LEU A 149 3.68 17.96 -9.86
N ASP A 150 3.48 17.60 -11.12
CA ASP A 150 2.25 17.79 -11.88
C ASP A 150 1.89 16.53 -12.68
N ILE A 151 0.79 16.58 -13.43
CA ILE A 151 0.27 15.45 -14.20
C ILE A 151 1.24 14.94 -15.27
N ARG A 152 2.17 15.76 -15.76
CA ARG A 152 3.16 15.36 -16.78
C ARG A 152 4.34 14.61 -16.17
N GLY A 153 4.67 14.87 -14.91
CA GLY A 153 5.77 14.21 -14.19
C GLY A 153 5.27 13.09 -13.28
N TYR A 154 5.32 13.33 -11.96
CA TYR A 154 4.92 12.34 -10.96
C TYR A 154 3.48 11.86 -11.12
N GLY A 155 2.59 12.69 -11.67
CA GLY A 155 1.22 12.26 -11.96
C GLY A 155 1.17 11.06 -12.91
N GLN A 156 2.02 10.99 -13.93
CA GLN A 156 2.05 9.81 -14.81
C GLN A 156 2.61 8.57 -14.10
N ILE A 157 3.64 8.73 -13.26
CA ILE A 157 4.24 7.62 -12.49
C ILE A 157 3.17 7.01 -11.59
N VAL A 158 2.47 7.87 -10.84
CA VAL A 158 1.40 7.47 -9.94
C VAL A 158 0.25 6.84 -10.72
N ALA A 159 -0.24 7.45 -11.80
CA ALA A 159 -1.34 6.92 -12.59
C ALA A 159 -1.03 5.53 -13.15
N ARG A 160 0.19 5.30 -13.65
CA ARG A 160 0.63 3.97 -14.12
C ARG A 160 0.72 2.95 -12.99
N SER A 161 1.16 3.37 -11.81
CA SER A 161 1.22 2.54 -10.62
C SER A 161 -0.18 2.12 -10.13
N ILE A 162 -1.13 3.05 -10.10
CA ILE A 162 -2.56 2.78 -9.83
C ILE A 162 -3.14 1.85 -10.90
N GLY A 163 -2.86 2.12 -12.17
CA GLY A 163 -3.28 1.28 -13.30
C GLY A 163 -2.78 -0.15 -13.15
N GLY A 164 -1.51 -0.34 -12.79
CA GLY A 164 -0.95 -1.66 -12.50
C GLY A 164 -1.66 -2.40 -11.36
N ALA A 165 -1.99 -1.70 -10.27
CA ALA A 165 -2.75 -2.28 -9.17
C ALA A 165 -4.18 -2.67 -9.58
N TYR A 166 -4.86 -1.81 -10.36
CA TYR A 166 -6.20 -2.12 -10.86
C TYR A 166 -6.16 -3.32 -11.79
N HIS A 167 -5.20 -3.36 -12.70
CA HIS A 167 -5.00 -4.49 -13.59
C HIS A 167 -4.76 -5.77 -12.80
N PHE A 168 -3.90 -5.73 -11.77
CA PHE A 168 -3.65 -6.88 -10.91
C PHE A 168 -4.95 -7.38 -10.24
N ILE A 169 -5.77 -6.48 -9.70
CA ILE A 169 -7.09 -6.80 -9.16
C ILE A 169 -8.00 -7.47 -10.19
N LYS A 170 -8.13 -6.89 -11.40
CA LYS A 170 -8.96 -7.47 -12.48
C LYS A 170 -8.49 -8.84 -12.91
N THR A 171 -7.19 -9.09 -12.79
CA THR A 171 -6.65 -10.38 -13.14
C THR A 171 -6.80 -11.40 -12.01
N LEU A 172 -6.81 -10.99 -10.74
CA LEU A 172 -7.23 -11.86 -9.63
C LEU A 172 -8.72 -12.24 -9.78
N GLU A 173 -9.58 -11.28 -10.12
CA GLU A 173 -11.01 -11.51 -10.38
C GLU A 173 -11.25 -12.49 -11.54
N SER A 174 -10.49 -12.37 -12.64
CA SER A 174 -10.65 -13.28 -13.79
C SER A 174 -10.22 -14.73 -13.51
N MET A 175 -9.36 -14.92 -12.50
CA MET A 175 -8.88 -16.24 -12.06
C MET A 175 -9.56 -16.70 -10.77
N HIS A 176 -10.71 -16.12 -10.41
CA HIS A 176 -11.44 -16.36 -9.17
C HIS A 176 -11.42 -17.83 -8.72
N GLU A 177 -11.50 -18.79 -9.66
CA GLU A 177 -11.23 -20.20 -9.39
C GLU A 177 -10.19 -20.83 -10.31
N PHE A 178 -9.31 -21.65 -9.75
CA PHE A 178 -8.36 -22.47 -10.52
C PHE A 178 -8.02 -23.78 -9.80
N VAL A 179 -7.35 -24.70 -10.48
CA VAL A 179 -6.88 -25.97 -9.91
C VAL A 179 -5.39 -25.90 -9.61
N ALA A 180 -5.02 -26.27 -8.39
CA ALA A 180 -3.65 -26.47 -7.92
C ALA A 180 -3.64 -27.53 -6.81
N GLY A 181 -2.61 -28.36 -6.75
CA GLY A 181 -2.43 -29.47 -5.79
C GLY A 181 -3.48 -30.59 -5.95
N GLY A 182 -4.14 -30.66 -7.11
CA GLY A 182 -5.34 -31.47 -7.30
C GLY A 182 -6.52 -31.01 -6.44
N GLN A 183 -6.57 -29.74 -6.06
CA GLN A 183 -7.66 -29.09 -5.33
C GLN A 183 -8.17 -27.90 -6.13
N LYS A 184 -9.46 -27.55 -5.97
CA LYS A 184 -10.00 -26.28 -6.46
C LYS A 184 -9.67 -25.19 -5.46
N ILE A 185 -9.06 -24.11 -5.93
CA ILE A 185 -8.68 -22.93 -5.16
C ILE A 185 -9.57 -21.77 -5.59
N VAL A 186 -10.00 -20.96 -4.62
CA VAL A 186 -10.67 -19.68 -4.83
C VAL A 186 -9.70 -18.56 -4.45
N CYS A 187 -9.66 -17.49 -5.22
CA CYS A 187 -8.86 -16.30 -4.95
C CYS A 187 -9.73 -15.05 -4.98
N GLU A 188 -9.52 -14.15 -4.02
CA GLU A 188 -10.24 -12.88 -3.95
C GLU A 188 -9.27 -11.74 -3.65
N PRO A 189 -9.35 -10.60 -4.37
CA PRO A 189 -8.79 -9.35 -3.89
C PRO A 189 -9.64 -8.82 -2.72
N LEU A 190 -8.99 -8.12 -1.78
CA LEU A 190 -9.66 -7.49 -0.63
C LEU A 190 -10.71 -6.49 -1.09
N LEU A 191 -10.34 -5.66 -2.08
CA LEU A 191 -11.17 -4.62 -2.70
C LEU A 191 -11.23 -4.84 -4.22
N ALA A 192 -12.39 -4.58 -4.82
CA ALA A 192 -12.63 -4.72 -6.27
C ALA A 192 -12.05 -3.57 -7.11
N GLN A 193 -11.69 -2.45 -6.45
CA GLN A 193 -11.01 -1.31 -7.05
C GLN A 193 -10.00 -0.76 -6.05
N PRO A 194 -8.79 -0.37 -6.48
CA PRO A 194 -7.81 0.24 -5.60
C PRO A 194 -8.02 1.75 -5.50
N ASP A 195 -7.95 2.29 -4.28
CA ASP A 195 -7.87 3.75 -4.10
C ASP A 195 -6.50 4.32 -4.52
N PHE A 196 -5.48 3.46 -4.52
CA PHE A 196 -4.11 3.80 -4.91
C PHE A 196 -3.40 2.61 -5.57
N ASN A 197 -2.24 2.16 -5.07
CA ASN A 197 -1.43 1.13 -5.70
C ASN A 197 -1.10 -0.09 -4.81
N VAL A 198 -1.82 -0.28 -3.71
CA VAL A 198 -1.68 -1.45 -2.83
C VAL A 198 -2.82 -2.42 -3.08
N VAL A 199 -2.47 -3.68 -3.35
CA VAL A 199 -3.42 -4.77 -3.55
C VAL A 199 -3.21 -5.79 -2.45
N CYS A 200 -4.25 -6.05 -1.67
CA CYS A 200 -4.31 -7.19 -0.76
C CYS A 200 -5.18 -8.28 -1.36
N MET A 201 -4.82 -9.54 -1.17
CA MET A 201 -5.57 -10.70 -1.65
C MET A 201 -5.41 -11.91 -0.73
N ALA A 202 -6.32 -12.88 -0.84
CA ALA A 202 -6.16 -14.16 -0.18
C ALA A 202 -6.69 -15.31 -1.04
N TYR A 203 -6.25 -16.51 -0.68
CA TYR A 203 -6.63 -17.78 -1.29
C TYR A 203 -7.36 -18.67 -0.30
N ASN A 204 -8.30 -19.47 -0.77
CA ASN A 204 -8.94 -20.51 0.02
C ASN A 204 -9.15 -21.78 -0.82
N PHE A 205 -9.27 -22.93 -0.17
CA PHE A 205 -9.75 -24.14 -0.84
C PHE A 205 -11.25 -24.03 -1.08
N LYS A 206 -11.73 -24.30 -2.30
CA LYS A 206 -13.17 -24.27 -2.59
C LYS A 206 -13.91 -25.23 -1.67
N GLY A 207 -14.94 -24.73 -0.97
CA GLY A 207 -15.73 -25.47 0.01
C GLY A 207 -15.11 -25.53 1.43
N ASN A 208 -13.94 -24.95 1.67
CA ASN A 208 -13.40 -24.80 3.02
C ASN A 208 -14.05 -23.61 3.74
N SER A 209 -14.76 -23.88 4.84
CA SER A 209 -15.30 -22.85 5.72
C SER A 209 -14.41 -22.51 6.92
N SER A 210 -13.28 -23.20 7.12
CA SER A 210 -12.40 -22.94 8.28
C SER A 210 -11.45 -21.78 8.01
N LEU A 211 -11.61 -20.67 8.74
CA LEU A 211 -10.73 -19.51 8.64
C LEU A 211 -9.30 -19.85 9.07
N ARG A 212 -9.12 -20.69 10.08
CA ARG A 212 -7.79 -21.18 10.50
C ARG A 212 -7.06 -21.91 9.36
N LYS A 213 -7.78 -22.74 8.58
CA LYS A 213 -7.20 -23.45 7.43
C LYS A 213 -6.85 -22.49 6.30
N MET A 214 -7.68 -21.47 6.07
CA MET A 214 -7.41 -20.41 5.09
C MET A 214 -6.17 -19.59 5.47
N ASN A 215 -6.05 -19.17 6.74
CA ASN A 215 -4.89 -18.42 7.22
C ASN A 215 -3.59 -19.21 7.04
N ARG A 216 -3.59 -20.51 7.36
CA ARG A 216 -2.44 -21.40 7.14
C ARG A 216 -2.06 -21.53 5.66
N LEU A 217 -3.04 -21.54 4.76
CA LEU A 217 -2.75 -21.57 3.32
C LEU A 217 -2.05 -20.29 2.88
N ASN A 218 -2.57 -19.12 3.27
CA ASN A 218 -1.99 -17.84 2.86
C ASN A 218 -0.61 -17.59 3.49
N GLU A 219 -0.41 -18.00 4.73
CA GLU A 219 0.90 -17.99 5.40
C GLU A 219 1.90 -18.91 4.67
N ALA A 220 1.47 -20.12 4.29
CA ALA A 220 2.32 -21.03 3.52
C ALA A 220 2.66 -20.48 2.11
N ILE A 221 1.71 -19.83 1.43
CA ILE A 221 1.97 -19.15 0.15
C ILE A 221 2.99 -18.02 0.34
N TYR A 222 2.83 -17.19 1.38
CA TYR A 222 3.82 -16.16 1.69
C TYR A 222 5.21 -16.75 1.90
N HIS A 223 5.33 -17.87 2.61
CA HIS A 223 6.64 -18.51 2.82
C HIS A 223 7.27 -19.06 1.52
N GLU A 224 6.48 -19.60 0.59
CA GLU A 224 7.01 -20.00 -0.72
C GLU A 224 7.34 -18.80 -1.62
N SER A 225 6.71 -17.65 -1.39
CA SER A 225 6.88 -16.42 -2.17
C SER A 225 7.61 -15.30 -1.39
N SER A 226 8.50 -15.66 -0.46
CA SER A 226 9.32 -14.69 0.30
C SER A 226 10.69 -15.23 0.70
N TYR A 227 11.65 -14.31 0.79
CA TYR A 227 13.03 -14.59 1.16
C TYR A 227 13.24 -14.99 2.63
N GLU A 228 12.21 -14.89 3.47
CA GLU A 228 12.30 -15.32 4.87
C GLU A 228 12.53 -16.84 4.97
N SER A 229 12.19 -17.59 3.92
CA SER A 229 12.16 -19.06 3.91
C SER A 229 13.07 -19.72 2.87
N GLY A 230 13.81 -18.96 2.05
CA GLY A 230 14.56 -19.51 0.92
C GLY A 230 15.64 -18.60 0.28
N PRO A 231 16.44 -19.13 -0.67
CA PRO A 231 17.54 -18.42 -1.30
C PRO A 231 17.09 -17.35 -2.32
N LEU A 232 17.82 -16.22 -2.36
CA LEU A 232 17.52 -14.97 -3.08
C LEU A 232 17.17 -15.11 -4.58
N TYR A 233 17.63 -16.17 -5.26
CA TYR A 233 17.56 -16.33 -6.71
C TYR A 233 16.49 -17.32 -7.20
N ASN A 234 15.74 -17.95 -6.29
CA ASN A 234 14.79 -19.01 -6.65
C ASN A 234 13.32 -18.56 -6.71
N ASP A 235 13.03 -17.34 -6.24
CA ASP A 235 11.65 -16.87 -6.11
C ASP A 235 11.22 -16.12 -7.37
N GLU A 236 10.34 -16.77 -8.14
CA GLU A 236 9.81 -16.23 -9.40
C GLU A 236 8.76 -15.13 -9.15
N TRP A 237 8.18 -15.08 -7.95
CA TRP A 237 7.30 -14.02 -7.47
C TRP A 237 7.51 -13.79 -5.97
N ILE A 238 7.61 -12.52 -5.58
CA ILE A 238 7.84 -12.11 -4.18
C ILE A 238 6.68 -11.25 -3.73
N THR A 239 6.17 -11.56 -2.54
CA THR A 239 5.06 -10.82 -1.94
C THR A 239 5.35 -10.48 -0.48
N SER A 240 4.56 -9.57 0.07
CA SER A 240 4.51 -9.36 1.51
C SER A 240 3.21 -9.92 2.06
N HIS A 241 3.09 -10.04 3.37
CA HIS A 241 1.82 -10.40 4.01
C HIS A 241 1.53 -9.45 5.16
N THR A 242 0.29 -9.47 5.62
CA THR A 242 -0.14 -8.79 6.84
C THR A 242 -1.36 -9.50 7.43
N VAL A 243 -1.70 -9.13 8.66
CA VAL A 243 -2.84 -9.67 9.39
C VAL A 243 -3.85 -8.55 9.59
N LEU A 244 -5.10 -8.81 9.22
CA LEU A 244 -6.21 -7.91 9.55
C LEU A 244 -6.87 -8.44 10.82
N ASP A 245 -6.54 -7.82 11.95
CA ASP A 245 -7.06 -8.18 13.27
C ASP A 245 -8.34 -7.40 13.61
N LYS A 246 -9.29 -8.08 14.25
CA LYS A 246 -10.61 -7.52 14.63
C LYS A 246 -10.50 -6.33 15.57
N GLU A 247 -9.47 -6.28 16.41
CA GLU A 247 -9.22 -5.15 17.32
C GLU A 247 -8.95 -3.83 16.57
N ILE A 248 -8.28 -3.93 15.41
CA ILE A 248 -7.90 -2.77 14.60
C ILE A 248 -8.93 -2.51 13.50
N TYR A 249 -9.36 -3.57 12.81
CA TYR A 249 -10.18 -3.47 11.60
C TYR A 249 -11.69 -3.67 11.85
N GLY A 250 -12.08 -4.02 13.07
CA GLY A 250 -13.47 -4.31 13.41
C GLY A 250 -14.06 -5.37 12.47
N ASP A 251 -15.17 -5.05 11.82
CA ASP A 251 -15.86 -5.96 10.91
C ASP A 251 -15.60 -5.66 9.43
N ALA A 252 -14.66 -4.77 9.10
CA ALA A 252 -14.33 -4.40 7.73
C ALA A 252 -14.00 -5.61 6.81
N PRO A 253 -13.29 -6.67 7.28
CA PRO A 253 -12.97 -7.82 6.43
C PRO A 253 -14.13 -8.80 6.18
N LYS A 254 -15.29 -8.66 6.86
CA LYS A 254 -16.37 -9.68 6.80
C LYS A 254 -16.87 -9.94 5.39
N SER A 255 -17.10 -8.89 4.59
CA SER A 255 -17.60 -9.04 3.21
C SER A 255 -16.57 -9.66 2.27
N PHE A 256 -15.27 -9.48 2.56
CA PHE A 256 -14.18 -10.14 1.84
C PHE A 256 -14.10 -11.63 2.18
N LEU A 257 -14.21 -11.97 3.46
CA LEU A 257 -14.22 -13.35 3.94
C LEU A 257 -15.40 -14.16 3.38
N ASP A 258 -16.57 -13.54 3.26
CA ASP A 258 -17.76 -14.18 2.69
C ASP A 258 -17.54 -14.63 1.24
N ARG A 259 -16.89 -13.79 0.41
CA ARG A 259 -16.51 -14.15 -0.98
C ARG A 259 -15.55 -15.34 -1.05
N LEU A 260 -14.72 -15.52 -0.01
CA LEU A 260 -13.82 -16.66 0.13
C LEU A 260 -14.49 -17.90 0.74
N GLY A 261 -15.79 -17.85 1.05
CA GLY A 261 -16.54 -18.95 1.67
C GLY A 261 -16.36 -19.07 3.19
N ILE A 262 -15.87 -18.03 3.85
CA ILE A 262 -15.70 -17.97 5.30
C ILE A 262 -16.88 -17.19 5.91
N GLY A 263 -17.73 -17.91 6.65
CA GLY A 263 -18.91 -17.31 7.28
C GLY A 263 -18.59 -16.39 8.47
N PRO A 264 -19.50 -15.48 8.85
CA PRO A 264 -19.28 -14.48 9.90
C PRO A 264 -18.98 -15.08 11.28
N LYS A 265 -19.54 -16.26 11.61
CA LYS A 265 -19.26 -16.96 12.86
C LYS A 265 -17.79 -17.37 13.00
N GLU A 266 -17.12 -17.69 11.89
CA GLU A 266 -15.69 -18.02 11.92
C GLU A 266 -14.82 -16.79 12.16
N TRP A 267 -15.19 -15.66 11.54
CA TRP A 267 -14.55 -14.38 11.83
C TRP A 267 -14.72 -13.99 13.30
N ASP A 268 -15.93 -14.09 13.85
CA ASP A 268 -16.18 -13.74 15.25
C ASP A 268 -15.43 -14.67 16.22
N ARG A 269 -15.13 -15.90 15.81
CA ARG A 269 -14.38 -16.88 16.60
C ARG A 269 -12.86 -16.70 16.52
N ILE A 270 -12.32 -16.46 15.34
CA ILE A 270 -10.86 -16.39 15.11
C ILE A 270 -10.32 -14.96 15.27
N GLY A 271 -11.09 -13.96 14.83
CA GLY A 271 -10.77 -12.55 15.01
C GLY A 271 -9.62 -12.02 14.16
N SER A 272 -9.03 -12.82 13.26
CA SER A 272 -7.92 -12.38 12.42
C SER A 272 -7.85 -13.13 11.09
N VAL A 273 -7.44 -12.43 10.03
CA VAL A 273 -7.23 -13.01 8.69
C VAL A 273 -5.87 -12.61 8.13
N ASN A 274 -5.14 -13.61 7.63
CA ASN A 274 -3.89 -13.40 6.91
C ASN A 274 -4.18 -13.06 5.45
N VAL A 275 -3.64 -11.95 4.97
CA VAL A 275 -3.72 -11.55 3.57
C VAL A 275 -2.33 -11.35 2.99
N LEU A 276 -2.17 -11.73 1.73
CA LEU A 276 -1.00 -11.37 0.94
C LEU A 276 -1.17 -9.93 0.45
N ARG A 277 -0.05 -9.24 0.25
CA ARG A 277 -0.02 -7.82 -0.08
C ARG A 277 1.06 -7.54 -1.12
N SER A 278 0.64 -6.92 -2.22
CA SER A 278 1.51 -6.38 -3.25
C SER A 278 1.43 -4.85 -3.27
N VAL A 279 2.58 -4.19 -3.28
CA VAL A 279 2.69 -2.75 -3.46
C VAL A 279 3.21 -2.50 -4.87
N VAL A 280 2.33 -2.03 -5.77
CA VAL A 280 2.61 -1.94 -7.20
C VAL A 280 3.34 -0.65 -7.54
N MET A 281 4.56 -0.48 -7.04
CA MET A 281 5.37 0.72 -7.30
C MET A 281 6.09 0.70 -8.64
N HIS A 282 6.13 -0.42 -9.36
CA HIS A 282 6.84 -0.51 -10.63
C HIS A 282 5.96 0.07 -11.76
N PRO A 283 6.24 1.27 -12.29
CA PRO A 283 5.31 1.96 -13.21
C PRO A 283 5.22 1.30 -14.59
N TRP A 284 6.12 0.35 -14.89
CA TRP A 284 6.15 -0.37 -16.16
C TRP A 284 5.51 -1.75 -16.08
N ILE A 285 4.99 -2.16 -14.91
CA ILE A 285 4.40 -3.51 -14.77
C ILE A 285 3.18 -3.65 -15.68
N ALA A 286 2.40 -2.58 -15.81
CA ALA A 286 1.17 -2.54 -16.58
C ALA A 286 1.37 -2.44 -18.10
N ASN A 287 2.60 -2.37 -18.64
CA ASN A 287 2.76 -2.12 -20.08
C ASN A 287 2.05 -3.20 -20.92
N ASN A 288 1.07 -2.76 -21.75
CA ASN A 288 0.10 -3.62 -22.43
C ASN A 288 0.73 -4.80 -23.19
N SER A 289 1.90 -4.61 -23.78
CA SER A 289 2.56 -5.63 -24.61
C SER A 289 3.25 -6.75 -23.84
N THR A 290 3.42 -6.61 -22.53
CA THR A 290 4.10 -7.62 -21.68
C THR A 290 3.24 -8.05 -20.49
N TYR A 291 2.09 -7.41 -20.32
CA TYR A 291 1.21 -7.63 -19.17
C TYR A 291 0.60 -9.04 -19.18
N PRO A 292 0.05 -9.55 -20.31
CA PRO A 292 -0.47 -10.92 -20.35
C PRO A 292 0.57 -11.98 -19.99
N GLU A 293 1.78 -11.92 -20.55
CA GLU A 293 2.80 -12.94 -20.28
C GLU A 293 3.28 -12.89 -18.82
N ARG A 294 3.46 -11.70 -18.25
CA ARG A 294 3.83 -11.53 -16.84
C ARG A 294 2.78 -12.12 -15.90
N TRP A 295 1.52 -12.04 -16.31
CA TRP A 295 0.43 -12.53 -15.50
C TRP A 295 0.20 -14.04 -15.61
N GLU A 296 0.27 -14.59 -16.83
CA GLU A 296 0.30 -16.04 -17.00
C GLU A 296 1.45 -16.65 -16.18
N SER A 297 2.60 -15.97 -16.16
CA SER A 297 3.71 -16.32 -15.28
C SER A 297 3.30 -16.31 -13.82
N TYR A 298 2.65 -15.24 -13.32
CA TYR A 298 2.14 -15.18 -11.95
C TYR A 298 1.23 -16.37 -11.59
N LEU A 299 0.23 -16.68 -12.41
CA LEU A 299 -0.68 -17.81 -12.13
C LEU A 299 0.08 -19.13 -12.09
N SER A 300 1.03 -19.32 -13.01
CA SER A 300 1.90 -20.50 -13.04
C SER A 300 2.69 -20.65 -11.74
N ILE A 301 3.27 -19.54 -11.25
CA ILE A 301 4.06 -19.51 -10.01
C ILE A 301 3.18 -19.84 -8.80
N VAL A 302 2.03 -19.17 -8.65
CA VAL A 302 1.11 -19.43 -7.53
C VAL A 302 0.61 -20.88 -7.54
N LYS A 303 0.31 -21.45 -8.72
CA LYS A 303 -0.08 -22.86 -8.83
C LYS A 303 1.03 -23.79 -8.37
N LYS A 304 2.27 -23.55 -8.81
CA LYS A 304 3.46 -24.31 -8.44
C LYS A 304 3.73 -24.23 -6.93
N ASP A 305 3.56 -23.07 -6.32
CA ASP A 305 3.71 -22.90 -4.87
C ASP A 305 2.63 -23.69 -4.11
N ILE A 306 1.37 -23.61 -4.54
CA ILE A 306 0.28 -24.39 -3.94
C ILE A 306 0.50 -25.90 -4.14
N ASP A 307 1.00 -26.35 -5.31
CA ASP A 307 1.37 -27.75 -5.56
C ASP A 307 2.42 -28.25 -4.54
N ARG A 308 3.44 -27.42 -4.28
CA ARG A 308 4.46 -27.72 -3.25
C ARG A 308 3.85 -27.78 -1.86
N ILE A 309 3.03 -26.82 -1.47
CA ILE A 309 2.39 -26.77 -0.15
C ILE A 309 1.52 -28.02 0.09
N VAL A 310 0.72 -28.41 -0.91
CA VAL A 310 -0.17 -29.58 -0.82
C VAL A 310 0.62 -30.89 -0.80
N SER A 311 1.67 -31.02 -1.61
CA SER A 311 2.51 -32.22 -1.64
C SER A 311 3.28 -32.45 -0.32
N HIS A 312 3.86 -31.40 0.26
CA HIS A 312 4.53 -31.47 1.56
C HIS A 312 3.56 -31.87 2.69
N SER A 313 2.33 -31.36 2.65
CA SER A 313 1.29 -31.70 3.62
C SER A 313 0.91 -33.19 3.56
N ARG A 314 0.80 -33.77 2.35
CA ARG A 314 0.54 -35.21 2.16
C ARG A 314 1.71 -36.08 2.60
N GLY A 315 2.95 -35.64 2.35
CA GLY A 315 4.16 -36.34 2.77
C GLY A 315 4.35 -36.40 4.29
N ARG A 316 3.94 -35.35 5.02
CA ARG A 316 3.93 -35.34 6.51
C ARG A 316 2.84 -36.25 7.08
N ALA A 317 1.61 -36.19 6.54
CA ALA A 317 0.52 -37.07 6.97
C ALA A 317 0.82 -38.58 6.74
N GLY A 318 1.53 -38.92 5.65
CA GLY A 318 1.96 -40.30 5.36
C GLY A 318 3.10 -40.81 6.26
N LYS A 319 3.89 -39.90 6.87
CA LYS A 319 4.95 -40.27 7.83
C LYS A 319 4.41 -40.38 9.27
N ASP A 320 3.47 -39.52 9.66
CA ASP A 320 2.85 -39.56 10.99
C ASP A 320 1.92 -40.77 11.20
N GLY A 321 1.36 -41.35 10.12
CA GLY A 321 0.63 -42.62 10.16
C GLY A 321 1.50 -43.86 10.43
N ARG A 322 2.83 -43.73 10.52
CA ARG A 322 3.77 -44.87 10.70
C ARG A 322 4.74 -44.74 11.88
N ARG A 323 4.66 -43.70 12.71
CA ARG A 323 5.53 -43.58 13.89
C ARG A 323 4.76 -43.06 15.10
N GLY A 324 4.39 -43.97 15.99
CA GLY A 324 4.17 -43.63 17.40
C GLY A 324 5.51 -43.21 18.02
N HIS A 325 5.69 -41.90 18.20
CA HIS A 325 6.44 -41.23 19.26
C HIS A 325 6.70 -39.78 18.83
N GLY A 326 6.01 -38.84 19.49
CA GLY A 326 6.13 -37.41 19.22
C GLY A 326 7.49 -36.84 19.69
N PRO A 327 8.08 -35.89 18.97
CA PRO A 327 9.20 -35.13 19.48
C PRO A 327 8.72 -34.02 20.43
N LYS A 328 9.35 -33.94 21.61
CA LYS A 328 9.23 -32.82 22.55
C LYS A 328 9.83 -31.56 21.92
N LEU A 329 9.03 -30.51 21.82
CA LEU A 329 9.49 -29.15 21.48
C LEU A 329 10.35 -28.62 22.65
N ARG A 330 11.61 -28.28 22.38
CA ARG A 330 12.43 -27.44 23.28
C ARG A 330 12.07 -25.99 23.00
N GLY A 331 11.82 -25.23 24.07
CA GLY A 331 11.55 -23.79 24.02
C GLY A 331 12.79 -22.97 23.64
N PRO A 332 12.60 -21.69 23.31
CA PRO A 332 13.69 -20.81 22.91
C PRO A 332 14.59 -20.46 24.11
N GLU A 333 15.89 -20.70 23.95
CA GLU A 333 16.92 -20.13 24.83
C GLU A 333 17.15 -18.67 24.44
N THR A 334 17.00 -17.80 25.43
CA THR A 334 17.34 -16.37 25.39
C THR A 334 18.86 -16.19 25.43
N THR A 335 19.39 -15.39 24.51
CA THR A 335 20.59 -14.56 24.71
C THR A 335 20.42 -13.25 23.99
#